data_AF-A0A7C4KMR5-F1
#
_entry.id   AF-A0A7C4KMR5-F1
#
_cell.length_a   1.000
_cell.length_b   1.000
_cell.length_c   1.000
_cell.angle_alpha   90.00
_cell.angle_beta   90.00
_cell.angle_gamma   90.00
#
_symmetry.space_group_name_H-M   'P 1'
#
loop_
_entity.id
_entity.type
_entity.pdbx_description
1 polymer ?
#
loop_
_entity_poly.entity_id
_entity_poly.type
_entity_poly.pdbx_seq_one_letter_code
_entity_poly.pdbx_strand_id
1 'polypeptide(L)'
;MLGGKTIKTFENPPLTPYQRLLASPDISEATKARLKAEHARLAPFALKKESERKLKNFFALLGNLDRESTKARRSSAFGNIYP
;
A
#
# COMPACT_ATOMS: atom_id res chain seq x y z
N MET A 1 -4.95 46.54 27.85
CA MET A 1 -6.05 46.32 26.89
C MET A 1 -5.89 44.93 26.26
N LEU A 2 -6.96 44.13 26.32
CA LEU A 2 -7.32 42.94 25.52
C LEU A 2 -6.27 41.81 25.34
N GLY A 3 -6.21 40.89 26.30
CA GLY A 3 -5.74 39.52 26.07
C GLY A 3 -6.80 38.70 25.34
N GLY A 4 -6.77 38.70 24.00
CA GLY A 4 -7.77 38.01 23.18
C GLY A 4 -7.63 36.49 23.24
N LYS A 5 -8.61 35.79 23.83
CA LYS A 5 -8.73 34.32 23.72
C LYS A 5 -9.23 33.96 22.32
N THR A 6 -8.40 33.27 21.54
CA THR A 6 -8.82 32.69 20.25
C THR A 6 -9.52 31.36 20.51
N ILE A 7 -10.81 31.27 20.20
CA ILE A 7 -11.57 30.01 20.25
C ILE A 7 -11.59 29.42 18.84
N LYS A 8 -11.06 28.21 18.68
CA LYS A 8 -11.15 27.45 17.42
C LYS A 8 -12.46 26.68 17.40
N THR A 9 -13.37 27.05 16.51
CA THR A 9 -14.58 26.29 16.21
C THR A 9 -14.31 25.32 15.06
N PHE A 10 -14.69 24.07 15.25
CA PHE A 10 -14.62 23.03 14.23
C PHE A 10 -16.03 22.55 13.92
N GLU A 11 -16.21 21.97 12.74
CA GLU A 11 -17.45 21.31 12.38
C GLU A 11 -17.72 20.13 13.33
N ASN A 12 -18.98 19.97 13.74
CA ASN A 12 -19.43 18.90 14.62
C ASN A 12 -20.60 18.15 13.96
N PRO A 13 -20.41 16.89 13.52
CA PRO A 13 -19.21 16.07 13.67
C PRO A 13 -18.04 16.54 12.79
N PRO A 14 -16.78 16.28 13.19
CA PRO A 14 -15.62 16.63 12.39
C PRO A 14 -15.62 15.84 11.07
N LEU A 15 -15.60 16.55 9.95
CA LEU A 15 -15.54 15.97 8.61
C LEU A 15 -14.10 15.94 8.09
N THR A 16 -13.70 14.82 7.49
CA THR A 16 -12.48 14.73 6.69
C THR A 16 -12.61 15.59 5.42
N PRO A 17 -11.49 16.04 4.82
CA PRO A 17 -11.55 16.79 3.55
C PRO A 17 -12.35 16.08 2.45
N TYR A 18 -12.24 14.74 2.36
CA TYR A 18 -13.02 13.95 1.41
C TYR A 18 -14.53 13.99 1.69
N GLN A 19 -14.94 13.86 2.96
CA GLN A 19 -16.34 13.95 3.34
C GLN A 19 -16.92 15.34 3.09
N ARG A 20 -16.14 16.40 3.39
CA ARG A 20 -16.53 17.79 3.11
C ARG A 20 -16.74 18.01 1.61
N LEU A 21 -15.84 17.46 0.79
CA LEU A 21 -15.96 17.53 -0.66
C LEU A 21 -17.23 16.81 -1.14
N LEU A 22 -17.55 15.62 -0.63
CA LEU A 22 -18.79 14.92 -1.00
C LEU A 22 -20.07 15.66 -0.55
N ALA A 23 -20.01 16.41 0.53
CA ALA A 23 -21.13 17.20 1.06
C ALA A 23 -21.32 18.55 0.33
N SER A 24 -20.34 19.01 -0.46
CA SER A 24 -20.44 20.28 -1.17
C SER A 24 -21.55 20.25 -2.23
N PRO A 25 -22.39 21.30 -2.30
CA PRO A 25 -23.42 21.44 -3.32
C PRO A 25 -22.84 21.85 -4.69
N ASP A 26 -21.61 22.35 -4.72
CA ASP A 26 -20.98 22.93 -5.92
C ASP A 26 -20.46 21.87 -6.89
N ILE A 27 -20.54 20.59 -6.52
CA ILE A 27 -20.02 19.48 -7.30
C ILE A 27 -21.17 18.61 -7.80
N SER A 28 -21.12 18.28 -9.09
CA SER A 28 -22.11 17.39 -9.69
C SER A 28 -22.10 16.00 -9.06
N GLU A 29 -23.26 15.37 -8.99
CA GLU A 29 -23.40 14.00 -8.48
C GLU A 29 -22.56 12.99 -9.28
N ALA A 30 -22.39 13.20 -10.59
CA ALA A 30 -21.49 12.40 -11.42
C ALA A 30 -20.03 12.46 -10.93
N THR A 31 -19.57 13.65 -10.54
CA THR A 31 -18.22 13.84 -9.98
C THR A 31 -18.09 13.15 -8.62
N LYS A 32 -19.10 13.27 -7.75
CA LYS A 32 -19.14 12.58 -6.47
C LYS A 32 -19.11 11.05 -6.63
N ALA A 33 -19.82 10.52 -7.62
CA ALA A 33 -19.80 9.09 -7.94
C ALA A 33 -18.40 8.62 -8.37
N ARG A 34 -17.72 9.37 -9.24
CA ARG A 34 -16.33 9.08 -9.63
C ARG A 34 -15.39 9.09 -8.42
N LEU A 35 -15.49 10.11 -7.57
CA LEU A 35 -14.67 10.22 -6.35
C LEU A 35 -14.86 9.02 -5.41
N LYS A 36 -16.10 8.55 -5.24
CA LYS A 36 -16.40 7.34 -4.46
C LYS A 36 -15.76 6.09 -5.04
N ALA A 37 -15.83 5.92 -6.35
CA ALA A 37 -15.20 4.79 -7.03
C ALA A 37 -13.67 4.82 -6.89
N GLU A 38 -13.05 5.99 -7.06
CA GLU A 38 -11.60 6.15 -6.89
C GLU A 38 -11.16 5.90 -5.44
N HIS A 39 -11.89 6.45 -4.46
CA HIS A 39 -11.61 6.23 -3.05
C HIS A 39 -11.71 4.75 -2.65
N ALA A 40 -12.71 4.02 -3.16
CA ALA A 40 -12.84 2.58 -2.93
C ALA A 40 -11.69 1.78 -3.56
N ARG A 41 -11.23 2.16 -4.76
CA ARG A 41 -10.08 1.55 -5.44
C ARG A 41 -8.79 1.75 -4.66
N LEU A 42 -8.63 2.90 -4.01
CA LEU A 42 -7.42 3.31 -3.29
C LEU A 42 -7.34 2.76 -1.87
N ALA A 43 -7.94 1.60 -1.55
CA ALA A 43 -7.86 0.97 -0.24
C ALA A 43 -6.38 0.74 0.17
N PRO A 44 -5.75 1.64 0.93
CA PRO A 44 -4.29 1.75 0.95
C PRO A 44 -3.66 0.59 1.72
N PHE A 45 -4.39 0.06 2.72
CA PHE A 45 -4.00 -1.13 3.47
C PHE A 45 -4.04 -2.40 2.62
N ALA A 46 -5.07 -2.55 1.78
CA ALA A 46 -5.19 -3.70 0.88
C ALA A 46 -4.10 -3.64 -0.20
N LEU A 47 -3.86 -2.46 -0.77
CA LEU A 47 -2.82 -2.24 -1.77
C LEU A 47 -1.42 -2.53 -1.21
N LYS A 48 -1.13 -2.05 0.01
CA LYS A 48 0.14 -2.35 0.71
C LYS A 48 0.33 -3.87 0.90
N LYS A 49 -0.68 -4.54 1.44
CA LYS A 49 -0.65 -5.99 1.72
C LYS A 49 -0.35 -6.79 0.44
N GLU A 50 -0.99 -6.42 -0.66
CA GLU A 50 -0.80 -7.09 -1.94
C GLU A 50 0.60 -6.83 -2.53
N SER A 51 1.12 -5.61 -2.42
CA SER A 51 2.49 -5.30 -2.82
C SER A 51 3.52 -6.08 -2.00
N GLU A 52 3.37 -6.15 -0.68
CA GLU A 52 4.26 -6.92 0.20
C GLU A 52 4.23 -8.42 -0.11
N ARG A 53 3.04 -8.96 -0.38
CA ARG A 53 2.87 -10.37 -0.81
C ARG A 53 3.65 -10.65 -2.09
N LYS A 54 3.55 -9.78 -3.10
CA LYS A 54 4.26 -9.92 -4.38
C LYS A 54 5.77 -9.86 -4.19
N LEU A 55 6.26 -8.89 -3.41
CA LEU A 55 7.69 -8.76 -3.10
C LEU A 55 8.22 -10.01 -2.39
N LYS A 56 7.50 -10.51 -1.38
CA LYS A 56 7.88 -11.73 -0.66
C LYS A 56 8.00 -12.93 -1.60
N ASN A 57 7.05 -13.11 -2.51
CA ASN A 57 7.09 -14.20 -3.48
C ASN A 57 8.29 -14.08 -4.43
N PHE A 58 8.55 -12.89 -4.96
CA PHE A 58 9.67 -12.64 -5.86
C PHE A 58 11.01 -12.99 -5.21
N PHE A 59 11.26 -12.48 -4.00
CA PHE A 59 12.52 -12.73 -3.29
C PHE A 59 12.65 -14.16 -2.78
N ALA A 60 11.55 -14.84 -2.42
CA ALA A 60 11.57 -16.26 -2.08
C ALA A 60 11.98 -17.12 -3.29
N LEU A 61 11.44 -16.82 -4.48
CA LEU A 61 11.83 -17.52 -5.71
C LEU A 61 13.29 -17.25 -6.08
N LEU A 62 13.76 -16.00 -5.95
CA LEU A 62 15.15 -15.65 -6.23
C LEU A 62 16.12 -16.36 -5.27
N GLY A 63 15.85 -16.33 -3.95
CA GLY A 63 16.69 -17.02 -2.97
C GLY A 63 16.71 -18.55 -3.15
N ASN A 64 15.59 -19.13 -3.61
CA ASN A 64 15.55 -20.55 -3.96
C ASN A 64 16.39 -20.86 -5.21
N LEU A 65 16.38 -20.00 -6.23
CA LEU A 65 17.21 -20.15 -7.43
C LEU A 65 18.72 -20.10 -7.10
N ASP A 66 19.12 -19.17 -6.23
CA ASP A 66 20.51 -19.07 -5.77
C ASP A 66 20.96 -20.30 -4.97
N ARG A 67 20.05 -20.86 -4.14
CA ARG A 67 20.32 -22.09 -3.40
C ARG A 67 20.48 -23.31 -4.32
N GLU A 68 19.59 -23.47 -5.30
CA GLU A 68 19.64 -24.60 -6.24
C GLU A 68 20.86 -24.52 -7.18
N SER A 69 21.23 -23.33 -7.65
CA SER A 69 22.45 -23.14 -8.45
C SER A 69 23.73 -23.46 -7.66
N THR A 70 23.77 -23.10 -6.38
CA THR A 70 24.90 -23.43 -5.49
C THR A 70 24.96 -24.93 -5.17
N LYS A 71 23.81 -25.60 -5.05
CA LYS A 71 23.72 -27.06 -4.83
C LYS A 71 24.18 -27.84 -6.06
N ALA A 72 23.77 -27.43 -7.26
CA ALA A 72 24.23 -28.03 -8.52
C ALA A 72 25.74 -27.91 -8.70
N ARG A 73 26.32 -26.74 -8.36
CA ARG A 73 27.77 -26.50 -8.43
C ARG A 73 28.59 -27.30 -7.41
N ARG A 74 28.04 -27.56 -6.22
CA ARG A 74 28.68 -28.45 -5.22
C ARG A 74 28.58 -29.91 -5.64
N SER A 75 27.45 -30.35 -6.19
CA SER A 75 27.28 -31.70 -6.74
C SER A 75 28.34 -32.03 -7.81
N SER A 76 28.59 -31.09 -8.75
CA SER A 76 29.62 -31.28 -9.78
C SER A 76 31.06 -31.22 -9.27
N ALA A 77 31.32 -30.60 -8.12
CA ALA A 77 32.65 -30.44 -7.54
C ALA A 77 33.10 -31.64 -6.68
N PHE A 78 32.17 -32.51 -6.25
CA PHE A 78 32.45 -33.69 -5.42
C PHE A 78 32.27 -35.03 -6.16
N GLY A 79 31.99 -35.01 -7.46
CA GLY A 79 31.77 -36.20 -8.27
C GLY A 79 32.97 -36.65 -9.08
N ASN A 80 34.13 -36.94 -8.45
CA ASN A 80 35.10 -37.93 -8.95
C ASN A 80 36.23 -38.22 -7.94
N ILE A 81 35.92 -38.79 -6.79
CA ILE A 81 36.95 -39.36 -5.91
C ILE A 81 36.44 -40.69 -5.37
N TYR A 82 36.50 -41.75 -6.18
CA TYR A 82 36.87 -43.12 -5.83
C TYR A 82 37.00 -43.90 -7.15
N PRO A 83 38.03 -44.75 -7.32
CA PRO A 83 38.37 -45.40 -8.58
C PRO A 83 37.32 -46.42 -9.04
#